data_AF-A0ABD4SCM6-F1
#
_entry.id   AF-A0ABD4SCM6-F1
#
_cell.length_a   1.000
_cell.length_b   1.000
_cell.length_c   1.000
_cell.angle_alpha   90.00
_cell.angle_beta   90.00
_cell.angle_gamma   90.00
#
_symmetry.space_group_name_H-M   'P 1'
#
loop_
_entity.id
_entity.type
_entity.pdbx_description
1 polymer ?
#
loop_
_entity_poly.entity_id
_entity_poly.type
_entity_poly.pdbx_seq_one_letter_code
_entity_poly.pdbx_strand_id
1 'polypeptide(L)'
;MTLKKAKVGDCKLNCEFLGNKIGQQTVYLKTQGTASGKHNFASYLSLSLENNILCLRQKQGGAIKTLYKVDMFKLEDDKPVSVPKDKRAALSSELNVRGRFAQNSTTAALYKLKAFKKKRQKAKSVKEGAKEYVPEIQIQDPGDVKAELTVKGSSLTLTVNGQKLCQRQIKEQAAGGVALESAFGGFGQSQRNIADDVYDGAFKDLVITSPDGERVYYDNRLPGWELVSYHWKHFWNKVIDWFINNL
;
A
#
# COMPACT_ATOMS: atom_id res chain seq x y z
N MET A 1 14.75 7.09 8.84
CA MET A 1 14.67 8.37 9.59
C MET A 1 13.76 8.20 10.81
N THR A 2 14.18 8.62 12.01
CA THR A 2 13.33 8.63 13.21
C THR A 2 12.74 10.03 13.41
N LEU A 3 11.44 10.14 13.68
CA LEU A 3 10.78 11.43 13.91
C LEU A 3 11.09 11.92 15.34
N LYS A 4 11.75 13.08 15.44
CA LYS A 4 12.07 13.68 16.74
C LYS A 4 10.78 13.99 17.51
N LYS A 5 10.75 13.69 18.81
CA LYS A 5 9.67 14.01 19.77
C LYS A 5 8.35 13.21 19.66
N ALA A 6 8.18 12.31 18.70
CA ALA A 6 6.98 11.48 18.60
C ALA A 6 7.07 10.24 19.52
N LYS A 7 6.49 10.30 20.72
CA LYS A 7 6.28 9.12 21.59
C LYS A 7 4.82 8.70 21.52
N VAL A 8 4.56 7.58 20.85
CA VAL A 8 3.23 7.12 20.45
C VAL A 8 2.84 5.88 21.25
N GLY A 9 1.69 5.96 21.94
CA GLY A 9 1.04 4.84 22.62
C GLY A 9 -0.01 4.19 21.72
N ASP A 10 -1.25 4.17 22.19
CA ASP A 10 -2.40 3.92 21.32
C ASP A 10 -2.53 5.06 20.31
N CYS A 11 -2.82 4.72 19.06
CA CYS A 11 -2.76 5.68 17.97
C CYS A 11 -3.64 5.34 16.77
N LYS A 12 -3.88 6.37 15.96
CA LYS A 12 -4.38 6.29 14.60
C LYS A 12 -3.32 6.91 13.68
N LEU A 13 -2.83 6.12 12.73
CA LEU A 13 -1.99 6.55 11.62
C LEU A 13 -2.88 6.77 10.40
N ASN A 14 -2.70 7.89 9.71
CA ASN A 14 -3.19 8.15 8.37
C ASN A 14 -1.99 8.55 7.50
N CYS A 15 -1.85 7.97 6.31
CA CYS A 15 -0.74 8.26 5.41
C CYS A 15 -1.10 7.87 3.97
N GLU A 16 -0.64 8.67 3.02
CA GLU A 16 -0.58 8.32 1.60
C GLU A 16 0.87 7.96 1.26
N PHE A 17 1.11 6.70 0.92
CA PHE A 17 2.37 6.24 0.33
C PHE A 17 2.32 6.61 -1.15
N LEU A 18 3.21 7.50 -1.59
CA LEU A 18 3.28 7.93 -2.98
C LEU A 18 4.50 7.35 -3.67
N GLY A 19 4.44 7.20 -4.99
CA GLY A 19 5.56 6.82 -5.83
C GLY A 19 5.32 5.51 -6.57
N ASN A 20 6.40 4.84 -6.96
CA ASN A 20 6.30 3.66 -7.82
C ASN A 20 6.07 2.37 -7.03
N LYS A 21 5.46 1.37 -7.69
CA LYS A 21 5.22 0.03 -7.15
C LYS A 21 6.50 -0.67 -6.72
N ILE A 22 7.58 -0.55 -7.50
CA ILE A 22 8.89 -1.13 -7.18
C ILE A 22 9.55 -0.30 -6.09
N GLY A 23 10.04 -0.96 -5.05
CA GLY A 23 10.68 -0.34 -3.90
C GLY A 23 9.99 -0.70 -2.59
N GLN A 24 10.42 -0.04 -1.52
CA GLN A 24 9.87 -0.22 -0.19
C GLN A 24 9.68 1.12 0.49
N GLN A 25 8.50 1.31 1.09
CA GLN A 25 8.22 2.37 2.04
C GLN A 25 7.68 1.74 3.32
N THR A 26 8.04 2.27 4.48
CA THR A 26 7.59 1.72 5.76
C THR A 26 7.43 2.82 6.80
N VAL A 27 6.26 2.82 7.45
CA VAL A 27 6.02 3.57 8.68
C VAL A 27 6.13 2.61 9.85
N TYR A 28 7.07 2.89 10.75
CA TYR A 28 7.22 2.21 12.03
C TYR A 28 6.56 3.02 13.14
N LEU A 29 5.76 2.35 13.97
CA LEU A 29 5.09 2.89 15.14
C LEU A 29 5.56 2.16 16.40
N LYS A 30 5.47 2.85 17.54
CA LYS A 30 5.78 2.30 18.87
C LYS A 30 7.19 1.68 18.94
N THR A 31 8.16 2.29 18.25
CA THR A 31 9.53 1.75 18.15
C THR A 31 10.27 1.84 19.47
N GLN A 32 10.99 0.78 19.86
CA GLN A 32 11.88 0.78 21.02
C GLN A 32 13.34 0.61 20.60
N GLY A 33 14.24 1.29 21.32
CA GLY A 33 15.66 1.34 21.01
C GLY A 33 16.00 2.30 19.86
N THR A 34 17.28 2.34 19.52
CA THR A 34 17.81 3.18 18.43
C THR A 34 18.02 2.32 17.20
N ALA A 35 17.49 2.73 16.04
CA ALA A 35 17.78 2.04 14.79
C ALA A 35 19.22 2.33 14.36
N SER A 36 20.07 1.29 14.36
CA SER A 36 21.40 1.33 13.76
C SER A 36 21.42 0.79 12.32
N GLY A 37 20.25 0.43 11.76
CA GLY A 37 20.08 -0.17 10.44
C GLY A 37 18.62 -0.59 10.16
N LYS A 38 18.37 -1.18 8.98
CA LYS A 38 17.03 -1.64 8.54
C LYS A 38 16.42 -2.63 9.54
N HIS A 39 15.14 -2.44 9.87
CA HIS A 39 14.40 -3.30 10.84
C HIS A 39 15.05 -3.46 12.24
N ASN A 40 15.99 -2.58 12.60
CA ASN A 40 16.84 -2.77 13.79
C ASN A 40 16.31 -2.07 15.05
N PHE A 41 15.00 -2.00 15.21
CA PHE A 41 14.39 -1.65 16.50
C PHE A 41 14.20 -2.92 17.34
N ALA A 42 14.27 -2.79 18.67
CA ALA A 42 14.04 -3.91 19.58
C ALA A 42 12.59 -4.44 19.48
N SER A 43 11.65 -3.52 19.32
CA SER A 43 10.24 -3.80 19.04
C SER A 43 9.61 -2.68 18.20
N TYR A 44 8.57 -3.02 17.44
CA TYR A 44 7.80 -2.08 16.63
C TYR A 44 6.48 -2.69 16.13
N LEU A 45 5.57 -1.83 15.66
CA LEU A 45 4.58 -2.14 14.63
C LEU A 45 5.05 -1.48 13.33
N SER A 46 4.90 -2.16 12.20
CA SER A 46 5.27 -1.59 10.90
C SER A 46 4.16 -1.81 9.89
N LEU A 47 3.80 -0.75 9.18
CA LEU A 47 3.02 -0.81 7.95
C LEU A 47 3.97 -0.52 6.79
N SER A 48 4.18 -1.49 5.93
CA SER A 48 5.06 -1.38 4.77
C SER A 48 4.33 -1.65 3.46
N LEU A 49 4.74 -0.95 2.42
CA LEU A 49 4.40 -1.21 1.03
C LEU A 49 5.69 -1.62 0.33
N GLU A 50 5.78 -2.87 -0.10
CA GLU A 50 6.97 -3.51 -0.66
C GLU A 50 6.63 -4.14 -2.00
N ASN A 51 7.13 -3.61 -3.11
CA ASN A 51 6.89 -4.18 -4.45
C ASN A 51 5.40 -4.46 -4.71
N ASN A 52 4.55 -3.45 -4.46
CA ASN A 52 3.08 -3.56 -4.52
C ASN A 52 2.41 -4.51 -3.51
N ILE A 53 3.16 -4.98 -2.51
CA ILE A 53 2.64 -5.84 -1.44
C ILE A 53 2.56 -5.05 -0.15
N LEU A 54 1.36 -4.89 0.39
CA LEU A 54 1.14 -4.29 1.69
C LEU A 54 1.38 -5.33 2.80
N CYS A 55 2.26 -5.02 3.74
CA CYS A 55 2.59 -5.86 4.87
C CYS A 55 2.39 -5.09 6.19
N LEU A 56 1.67 -5.71 7.12
CA LEU A 56 1.58 -5.26 8.50
C LEU A 56 2.33 -6.26 9.38
N ARG A 57 3.31 -5.79 10.14
CA ARG A 57 4.15 -6.65 10.99
C ARG A 57 4.29 -6.09 12.39
N GLN A 58 4.55 -7.01 13.32
CA GLN A 58 4.86 -6.72 14.71
C GLN A 58 6.17 -7.40 15.08
N LYS A 59 7.13 -6.64 15.64
CA LYS A 59 8.34 -7.20 16.24
C LYS A 59 8.28 -7.09 17.75
N GLN A 60 8.50 -8.20 18.44
CA GLN A 60 8.59 -8.25 19.91
C GLN A 60 9.44 -9.44 20.33
N GLY A 61 10.33 -9.27 21.30
CA GLY A 61 11.21 -10.35 21.78
C GLY A 61 12.14 -10.89 20.69
N GLY A 62 12.62 -10.02 19.79
CA GLY A 62 13.51 -10.40 18.68
C GLY A 62 12.83 -11.02 17.46
N ALA A 63 11.60 -11.55 17.58
CA ALA A 63 10.87 -12.16 16.48
C ALA A 63 9.96 -11.18 15.74
N ILE A 64 9.89 -11.29 14.41
CA ILE A 64 8.96 -10.53 13.55
C ILE A 64 7.79 -11.44 13.17
N LYS A 65 6.57 -11.02 13.51
CA LYS A 65 5.33 -11.67 13.12
C LYS A 65 4.62 -10.85 12.05
N THR A 66 4.29 -11.46 10.92
CA THR A 66 3.42 -10.85 9.91
C THR A 66 1.97 -11.00 10.35
N LEU A 67 1.29 -9.88 10.57
CA LEU A 67 -0.10 -9.82 11.01
C LEU A 67 -1.08 -9.81 9.83
N TYR A 68 -0.68 -9.16 8.75
CA TYR A 68 -1.44 -9.09 7.51
C TYR A 68 -0.49 -8.90 6.32
N LYS A 69 -0.83 -9.51 5.19
CA LYS A 69 -0.08 -9.41 3.93
C LYS A 69 -1.06 -9.53 2.78
N VAL A 70 -1.06 -8.56 1.88
CA VAL A 70 -1.92 -8.57 0.67
C VAL A 70 -1.15 -7.98 -0.51
N ASP A 71 -1.37 -8.55 -1.68
CA ASP A 71 -0.93 -7.98 -2.95
C ASP A 71 -1.97 -6.93 -3.39
N MET A 72 -1.55 -5.69 -3.58
CA MET A 72 -2.46 -4.59 -3.93
C MET A 72 -3.14 -4.83 -5.28
N PHE A 73 -2.50 -5.52 -6.22
CA PHE A 73 -3.13 -5.88 -7.49
C PHE A 73 -4.37 -6.75 -7.26
N LYS A 74 -4.26 -7.74 -6.38
CA LYS A 74 -5.38 -8.64 -6.06
C LYS A 74 -6.49 -7.96 -5.26
N LEU A 75 -6.12 -6.93 -4.50
CA LEU A 75 -7.10 -6.15 -3.74
C LEU A 75 -7.96 -5.28 -4.68
N GLU A 76 -7.35 -4.75 -5.74
CA GLU A 76 -7.99 -3.84 -6.69
C GLU A 76 -8.64 -4.54 -7.88
N ASP A 77 -8.24 -5.78 -8.19
CA ASP A 77 -8.78 -6.55 -9.32
C ASP A 77 -10.21 -7.06 -9.04
N ASP A 78 -11.18 -6.44 -9.70
CA ASP A 78 -12.58 -6.82 -9.64
C ASP A 78 -12.92 -8.05 -10.52
N LYS A 79 -12.01 -8.44 -11.43
CA LYS A 79 -12.24 -9.47 -12.45
C LYS A 79 -10.99 -10.35 -12.66
N PRO A 80 -10.64 -11.19 -11.67
CA PRO A 80 -9.43 -12.01 -11.72
C PRO A 80 -9.41 -12.96 -12.93
N VAL A 81 -8.37 -12.79 -13.76
CA VAL A 81 -8.09 -13.63 -14.92
C VAL A 81 -7.09 -14.71 -14.53
N SER A 82 -7.26 -15.92 -15.06
CA SER A 82 -6.29 -17.00 -14.84
C SER A 82 -5.18 -16.97 -15.88
N VAL A 83 -3.99 -17.43 -15.50
CA VAL A 83 -2.83 -17.55 -16.41
C VAL A 83 -3.17 -18.32 -17.70
N PRO A 84 -3.93 -19.44 -17.69
CA PRO A 84 -4.34 -20.10 -18.93
C PRO A 84 -5.28 -19.26 -19.81
N LYS A 85 -6.17 -18.46 -19.23
CA LYS A 85 -7.08 -17.59 -19.97
C LYS A 85 -6.32 -16.42 -20.60
N ASP A 86 -5.42 -15.80 -19.83
CA ASP A 86 -4.55 -14.73 -20.30
C ASP A 86 -3.64 -15.21 -21.44
N LYS A 87 -2.92 -16.33 -21.25
CA LYS A 87 -2.07 -16.94 -22.30
C LYS A 87 -2.85 -17.24 -23.58
N ARG A 88 -4.10 -17.71 -23.47
CA ARG A 88 -4.97 -17.93 -24.63
C ARG A 88 -5.32 -16.62 -25.34
N ALA A 89 -5.64 -15.56 -24.59
CA ALA A 89 -5.94 -14.25 -25.13
C ALA A 89 -4.72 -13.62 -25.81
N ALA A 90 -3.56 -13.66 -25.16
CA ALA A 90 -2.29 -13.17 -25.71
C ALA A 90 -1.93 -13.87 -27.04
N LEU A 91 -1.99 -15.20 -27.09
CA LEU A 91 -1.72 -15.96 -28.32
C LEU A 91 -2.73 -15.66 -29.44
N SER A 92 -4.02 -15.47 -29.09
CA SER A 92 -5.03 -15.08 -30.09
C SER A 92 -4.76 -13.67 -30.65
N SER A 93 -4.36 -12.74 -29.78
CA SER A 93 -3.99 -11.37 -30.17
C SER A 93 -2.75 -11.35 -31.06
N GLU A 94 -1.69 -12.08 -30.68
CA GLU A 94 -0.46 -12.23 -31.47
C GLU A 94 -0.75 -12.75 -32.89
N LEU A 95 -1.59 -13.79 -33.01
CA LEU A 95 -1.99 -14.35 -34.31
C LEU A 95 -2.79 -13.34 -35.14
N ASN A 96 -3.67 -12.54 -34.52
CA ASN A 96 -4.38 -11.48 -35.23
C ASN A 96 -3.43 -10.38 -35.73
N VAL A 97 -2.46 -9.98 -34.91
CA VAL A 97 -1.42 -9.02 -35.30
C VAL A 97 -0.60 -9.56 -36.47
N ARG A 98 -0.13 -10.81 -36.41
CA ARG A 98 0.55 -11.46 -37.54
C ARG A 98 -0.30 -11.49 -38.80
N GLY A 99 -1.60 -11.76 -38.67
CA GLY A 99 -2.53 -11.74 -39.80
C GLY A 99 -2.72 -10.33 -40.39
N ARG A 100 -2.70 -9.28 -39.56
CA ARG A 100 -2.80 -7.87 -40.01
C ARG A 100 -1.57 -7.42 -40.80
N PHE A 101 -0.38 -7.90 -40.43
CA PHE A 101 0.88 -7.54 -41.05
C PHE A 101 1.41 -8.61 -42.04
N ALA A 102 0.57 -9.57 -42.44
CA ALA A 102 0.96 -10.58 -43.42
C ALA A 102 1.11 -9.98 -44.82
N GLN A 103 2.13 -10.44 -45.56
CA GLN A 103 2.44 -9.94 -46.91
C GLN A 103 1.39 -10.31 -47.97
N ASN A 104 0.54 -11.31 -47.72
CA ASN A 104 -0.50 -11.73 -48.65
C ASN A 104 -1.79 -12.18 -47.94
N SER A 105 -2.89 -12.16 -48.70
CA SER A 105 -4.24 -12.44 -48.22
C SER A 105 -4.43 -13.87 -47.70
N THR A 106 -3.80 -14.87 -48.34
CA THR A 106 -3.87 -16.27 -47.92
C THR A 106 -3.25 -16.47 -46.54
N THR A 107 -2.07 -15.90 -46.31
CA THR A 107 -1.37 -15.98 -45.02
C THR A 107 -2.13 -15.22 -43.94
N ALA A 108 -2.68 -14.04 -44.27
CA ALA A 108 -3.54 -13.28 -43.37
C ALA A 108 -4.77 -14.11 -42.93
N ALA A 109 -5.43 -14.79 -43.87
CA ALA A 109 -6.58 -15.64 -43.60
C ALA A 109 -6.22 -16.84 -42.71
N LEU A 110 -5.08 -17.50 -42.97
CA LEU A 110 -4.58 -18.60 -42.14
C LEU A 110 -4.33 -18.16 -40.69
N TYR A 111 -3.69 -17.00 -40.48
CA TYR A 111 -3.48 -16.47 -39.13
C TYR A 111 -4.78 -16.11 -38.42
N LYS A 112 -5.74 -15.48 -39.11
CA LYS A 112 -7.07 -15.20 -38.55
C LYS A 112 -7.81 -16.49 -38.16
N LEU A 113 -7.74 -17.53 -38.98
CA LEU A 113 -8.33 -18.84 -38.66
C LEU A 113 -7.66 -19.48 -37.43
N LYS A 114 -6.32 -19.42 -37.34
CA LYS A 114 -5.57 -19.89 -36.15
C LYS A 114 -5.97 -19.10 -34.91
N ALA A 115 -6.09 -17.77 -35.00
CA ALA A 115 -6.52 -16.91 -33.90
C ALA A 115 -7.93 -17.28 -33.41
N PHE A 116 -8.85 -17.53 -34.34
CA PHE A 116 -10.22 -17.97 -34.06
C PHE A 116 -10.27 -19.32 -33.35
N LYS A 117 -9.53 -20.32 -33.85
CA LYS A 117 -9.41 -21.64 -33.20
C LYS A 117 -8.84 -21.49 -31.79
N LYS A 118 -7.81 -20.66 -31.61
CA LYS A 118 -7.18 -20.44 -30.31
C LYS A 118 -8.12 -19.79 -29.29
N LYS A 119 -8.91 -18.80 -29.73
CA LYS A 119 -9.91 -18.12 -28.88
C LYS A 119 -10.97 -19.08 -28.33
N ARG A 120 -11.34 -20.11 -29.10
CA ARG A 120 -12.32 -21.14 -28.72
C ARG A 120 -11.78 -22.26 -27.83
N GLN A 121 -10.45 -22.41 -27.72
CA GLN A 121 -9.86 -23.44 -26.88
C GLN A 121 -10.26 -23.24 -25.40
N LYS A 122 -10.72 -24.28 -24.71
CA LYS A 122 -11.07 -24.19 -23.29
C LYS A 122 -9.82 -23.84 -22.46
N ALA A 123 -9.96 -22.90 -21.55
CA ALA A 123 -8.91 -22.49 -20.62
C ALA A 123 -9.51 -22.42 -19.21
N LYS A 124 -8.88 -23.11 -18.25
CA LYS A 124 -9.33 -23.15 -16.85
C LYS A 124 -9.32 -21.74 -16.26
N SER A 125 -10.39 -21.35 -15.60
CA SER A 125 -10.58 -20.09 -14.88
C SER A 125 -10.03 -20.15 -13.45
N VAL A 126 -9.96 -18.99 -12.79
CA VAL A 126 -9.62 -18.91 -11.35
C VAL A 126 -10.64 -19.69 -10.51
N LYS A 127 -11.94 -19.60 -10.85
CA LYS A 127 -13.02 -20.37 -10.19
C LYS A 127 -12.86 -21.90 -10.35
N GLU A 128 -12.18 -22.35 -11.41
CA GLU A 128 -11.86 -23.76 -11.64
C GLU A 128 -10.49 -24.16 -11.03
N GLY A 129 -9.94 -23.33 -10.14
CA GLY A 129 -8.68 -23.59 -9.42
C GLY A 129 -7.41 -23.30 -10.22
N ALA A 130 -7.49 -22.62 -11.37
CA ALA A 130 -6.29 -22.20 -12.09
C ALA A 130 -5.59 -21.04 -11.37
N LYS A 131 -4.26 -20.99 -11.49
CA LYS A 131 -3.46 -19.87 -11.00
C LYS A 131 -3.96 -18.56 -11.61
N GLU A 132 -4.27 -17.62 -10.74
CA GLU A 132 -4.58 -16.23 -11.08
C GLU A 132 -3.35 -15.56 -11.70
N TYR A 133 -3.59 -14.79 -12.75
CA TYR A 133 -2.57 -13.95 -13.37
C TYR A 133 -2.37 -12.71 -12.50
N VAL A 134 -1.11 -12.41 -12.18
CA VAL A 134 -0.70 -11.14 -11.59
C VAL A 134 0.34 -10.56 -12.56
N PRO A 135 0.15 -9.34 -13.06
CA PRO A 135 1.07 -8.73 -14.00
C PRO A 135 2.43 -8.49 -13.35
N GLU A 136 3.48 -8.56 -14.16
CA GLU A 136 4.80 -8.11 -13.75
C GLU A 136 4.77 -6.59 -13.60
N ILE A 137 5.30 -6.09 -12.47
CA ILE A 137 5.41 -4.66 -12.22
C ILE A 137 6.60 -4.07 -12.99
N GLN A 138 6.41 -2.90 -13.58
CA GLN A 138 7.47 -2.13 -14.23
C GLN A 138 7.98 -1.02 -13.30
N ILE A 139 9.21 -0.53 -13.56
CA ILE A 139 9.86 0.52 -12.75
C ILE A 139 9.03 1.80 -12.66
N GLN A 140 8.30 2.11 -13.72
CA GLN A 140 7.48 3.31 -13.85
C GLN A 140 6.01 3.12 -13.43
N ASP A 141 5.62 1.93 -12.96
CA ASP A 141 4.25 1.70 -12.56
C ASP A 141 3.92 2.49 -11.29
N PRO A 142 2.89 3.37 -11.31
CA PRO A 142 2.50 4.13 -10.13
C PRO A 142 1.91 3.19 -9.08
N GLY A 143 2.25 3.43 -7.81
CA GLY A 143 1.94 2.57 -6.67
C GLY A 143 1.37 3.34 -5.48
N ASP A 144 0.63 4.42 -5.73
CA ASP A 144 0.06 5.26 -4.68
C ASP A 144 -0.97 4.47 -3.85
N VAL A 145 -0.82 4.50 -2.52
CA VAL A 145 -1.69 3.79 -1.58
C VAL A 145 -2.03 4.66 -0.38
N LYS A 146 -3.33 4.82 -0.10
CA LYS A 146 -3.81 5.48 1.12
C LYS A 146 -4.05 4.44 2.20
N ALA A 147 -3.45 4.61 3.37
CA ALA A 147 -3.63 3.68 4.47
C ALA A 147 -4.00 4.38 5.79
N GLU A 148 -4.91 3.76 6.51
CA GLU A 148 -5.30 4.11 7.87
C GLU A 148 -5.08 2.91 8.78
N LEU A 149 -4.33 3.10 9.87
CA LEU A 149 -4.05 2.07 10.85
C LEU A 149 -4.40 2.57 12.24
N THR A 150 -5.38 1.94 12.88
CA THR A 150 -5.77 2.25 14.26
C THR A 150 -5.31 1.14 15.19
N VAL A 151 -4.62 1.51 16.27
CA VAL A 151 -4.13 0.64 17.33
C VAL A 151 -4.68 1.14 18.67
N LYS A 152 -5.46 0.31 19.36
CA LYS A 152 -6.04 0.60 20.67
C LYS A 152 -5.89 -0.61 21.59
N GLY A 153 -5.02 -0.51 22.59
CA GLY A 153 -4.60 -1.63 23.43
C GLY A 153 -4.07 -2.80 22.59
N SER A 154 -4.72 -3.95 22.73
CA SER A 154 -4.46 -5.17 21.94
C SER A 154 -5.21 -5.25 20.62
N SER A 155 -6.04 -4.27 20.26
CA SER A 155 -6.79 -4.27 19.00
C SER A 155 -6.13 -3.43 17.91
N LEU A 156 -6.13 -3.95 16.70
CA LEU A 156 -5.62 -3.28 15.51
C LEU A 156 -6.66 -3.36 14.38
N THR A 157 -6.87 -2.24 13.68
CA THR A 157 -7.68 -2.17 12.45
C THR A 157 -6.91 -1.50 11.33
N LEU A 158 -6.88 -2.11 10.15
CA LEU A 158 -6.24 -1.58 8.94
C LEU A 158 -7.30 -1.34 7.86
N THR A 159 -7.32 -0.13 7.33
CA THR A 159 -8.12 0.30 6.18
C THR A 159 -7.19 0.82 5.11
N VAL A 160 -7.44 0.47 3.85
CA VAL A 160 -6.60 0.86 2.71
C VAL A 160 -7.50 1.26 1.56
N ASN A 161 -7.23 2.40 0.93
CA ASN A 161 -8.04 2.97 -0.15
C ASN A 161 -9.55 3.00 0.19
N GLY A 162 -9.87 3.27 1.47
CA GLY A 162 -11.25 3.29 2.00
C GLY A 162 -11.84 1.91 2.33
N GLN A 163 -11.20 0.80 1.96
CA GLN A 163 -11.64 -0.55 2.26
C GLN A 163 -11.03 -1.08 3.57
N LYS A 164 -11.88 -1.50 4.52
CA LYS A 164 -11.42 -2.15 5.76
C LYS A 164 -10.86 -3.54 5.42
N LEU A 165 -9.54 -3.71 5.58
CA LEU A 165 -8.85 -4.94 5.19
C LEU A 165 -8.77 -5.97 6.31
N CYS A 166 -8.49 -5.52 7.54
CA CYS A 166 -8.45 -6.43 8.68
C CYS A 166 -8.73 -5.74 10.01
N GLN A 167 -9.20 -6.56 10.95
CA GLN A 167 -9.27 -6.24 12.38
C GLN A 167 -8.70 -7.45 13.13
N ARG A 168 -7.67 -7.25 13.96
CA ARG A 168 -6.97 -8.34 14.65
C ARG A 168 -6.57 -7.96 16.06
N GLN A 169 -6.45 -8.99 16.91
CA GLN A 169 -5.76 -8.88 18.18
C GLN A 169 -4.25 -8.99 17.97
N ILE A 170 -3.51 -8.12 18.63
CA ILE A 170 -2.05 -8.02 18.63
C ILE A 170 -1.54 -8.10 20.06
N LYS A 171 -0.25 -8.39 20.22
CA LYS A 171 0.37 -8.27 21.54
C LYS A 171 0.49 -6.79 21.90
N GLU A 172 0.17 -6.45 23.13
CA GLU A 172 0.37 -5.08 23.59
C GLU A 172 1.86 -4.73 23.59
N GLN A 173 2.14 -3.47 23.24
CA GLN A 173 3.48 -2.91 23.17
C GLN A 173 3.49 -1.55 23.87
N ALA A 174 4.60 -1.28 24.57
CA ALA A 174 4.82 0.00 25.20
C ALA A 174 4.83 1.15 24.19
N ALA A 175 4.50 2.35 24.67
CA ALA A 175 4.60 3.55 23.86
C ALA A 175 6.05 3.80 23.42
N GLY A 176 6.26 4.17 22.16
CA GLY A 176 7.60 4.25 21.57
C GLY A 176 7.69 5.28 20.44
N GLY A 177 8.83 5.31 19.76
CA GLY A 177 9.10 6.25 18.68
C GLY A 177 8.27 6.00 17.41
N VAL A 178 8.44 6.91 16.46
CA VAL A 178 7.99 6.75 15.07
C VAL A 178 9.20 6.86 14.16
N ALA A 179 9.28 6.00 13.15
CA ALA A 179 10.31 6.07 12.14
C ALA A 179 9.74 5.79 10.75
N LEU A 180 10.39 6.39 9.75
CA LEU A 180 10.10 6.20 8.33
C LEU A 180 11.31 5.53 7.67
N GLU A 181 11.06 4.61 6.77
CA GLU A 181 12.08 3.94 5.97
C GLU A 181 11.66 3.91 4.52
N SER A 182 12.61 4.23 3.65
CA SER A 182 12.55 3.94 2.24
C SER A 182 13.75 3.07 1.89
N ALA A 183 13.55 2.11 1.00
CA ALA A 183 14.63 1.27 0.49
C ALA A 183 14.31 0.81 -0.92
N PHE A 184 15.33 0.65 -1.75
CA PHE A 184 15.19 -0.14 -2.96
C PHE A 184 15.01 -1.62 -2.57
N GLY A 185 13.90 -2.22 -2.97
CA GLY A 185 13.50 -3.56 -2.53
C GLY A 185 13.64 -4.61 -3.63
N GLY A 186 14.67 -5.46 -3.56
CA GLY A 186 14.63 -6.85 -4.05
C GLY A 186 14.14 -7.12 -5.48
N PHE A 187 14.53 -6.29 -6.47
CA PHE A 187 14.35 -6.63 -7.88
C PHE A 187 15.58 -7.37 -8.43
N GLY A 188 15.33 -8.35 -9.31
CA GLY A 188 16.26 -9.41 -9.68
C GLY A 188 17.64 -8.98 -10.22
N GLN A 189 18.59 -9.89 -10.08
CA GLN A 189 19.98 -9.89 -10.59
C GLN A 189 20.09 -9.84 -12.14
N SER A 190 19.16 -9.21 -12.86
CA SER A 190 19.14 -9.10 -14.31
C SER A 190 18.17 -7.97 -14.66
N GLN A 191 18.55 -6.86 -15.31
CA GLN A 191 19.37 -6.77 -16.51
C GLN A 191 20.05 -5.38 -16.59
N ARG A 192 21.38 -5.33 -16.46
CA ARG A 192 22.34 -4.43 -17.16
C ARG A 192 22.09 -2.91 -17.33
N ASN A 193 21.04 -2.32 -16.76
CA ASN A 193 20.78 -0.88 -16.59
C ASN A 193 19.99 -0.84 -15.27
N ILE A 194 20.32 -0.09 -14.22
CA ILE A 194 20.39 1.38 -14.12
C ILE A 194 21.27 1.67 -12.89
N ALA A 195 22.27 2.52 -13.01
CA ALA A 195 23.29 2.79 -12.00
C ALA A 195 22.83 3.71 -10.84
N ASP A 196 21.56 3.64 -10.44
CA ASP A 196 21.03 4.51 -9.38
C ASP A 196 20.12 3.71 -8.42
N ASP A 197 20.70 3.25 -7.31
CA ASP A 197 20.04 2.44 -6.27
C ASP A 197 19.12 3.27 -5.35
N VAL A 198 18.70 4.45 -5.81
CA VAL A 198 17.94 5.42 -5.03
C VAL A 198 16.45 5.20 -5.23
N TYR A 199 15.77 4.91 -4.13
CA TYR A 199 14.31 4.89 -4.07
C TYR A 199 13.84 5.97 -3.10
N ASP A 200 13.15 6.96 -3.65
CA ASP A 200 12.55 8.05 -2.91
C ASP A 200 11.19 7.61 -2.35
N GLY A 201 11.14 7.33 -1.05
CA GLY A 201 9.87 7.11 -0.37
C GLY A 201 9.18 8.45 -0.10
N ALA A 202 7.96 8.62 -0.58
CA ALA A 202 7.18 9.84 -0.41
C ALA A 202 5.95 9.57 0.47
N PHE A 203 5.93 10.19 1.65
CA PHE A 203 4.85 10.06 2.63
C PHE A 203 4.03 11.35 2.68
N LYS A 204 2.85 11.35 2.06
CA LYS A 204 1.93 12.49 2.02
C LYS A 204 0.84 12.35 3.09
N ASP A 205 0.43 13.48 3.65
CA ASP A 205 -0.63 13.57 4.66
C ASP A 205 -0.42 12.58 5.83
N LEU A 206 0.83 12.43 6.27
CA LEU A 206 1.24 11.59 7.39
C LEU A 206 0.83 12.26 8.70
N VAL A 207 -0.23 11.73 9.29
CA VAL A 207 -0.79 12.18 10.56
C VAL A 207 -0.85 11.00 11.52
N ILE A 208 -0.39 11.22 12.75
CA ILE A 208 -0.44 10.24 13.83
C ILE A 208 -1.10 10.90 15.03
N THR A 209 -2.28 10.41 15.41
CA THR A 209 -3.05 10.90 16.57
C THR A 209 -3.29 9.79 17.58
N SER A 210 -3.86 10.09 18.75
CA SER A 210 -4.57 9.11 19.57
C SER A 210 -5.79 8.55 18.80
N PRO A 211 -6.33 7.38 19.17
CA PRO A 211 -7.45 6.77 18.45
C PRO A 211 -8.73 7.63 18.42
N ASP A 212 -8.93 8.46 19.45
CA ASP A 212 -10.01 9.45 19.58
C ASP A 212 -9.74 10.76 18.82
N GLY A 213 -8.50 10.99 18.37
CA GLY A 213 -8.08 12.21 17.68
C GLY A 213 -7.75 13.40 18.60
N GLU A 214 -7.88 13.27 19.92
CA GLU A 214 -7.68 14.37 20.87
C GLU A 214 -6.22 14.81 20.96
N ARG A 215 -5.29 13.86 20.84
CA ARG A 215 -3.86 14.10 20.93
C ARG A 215 -3.20 13.87 19.58
N VAL A 216 -2.51 14.89 19.07
CA VAL A 216 -1.66 14.77 17.88
C VAL A 216 -0.23 14.41 18.31
N TYR A 217 0.27 13.28 17.84
CA TYR A 217 1.67 12.87 18.03
C TYR A 217 2.60 13.36 16.92
N TYR A 218 2.08 13.45 15.70
CA TYR A 218 2.80 13.94 14.52
C TYR A 218 1.81 14.39 13.44
N ASP A 219 2.14 15.44 12.73
CA ASP A 219 1.38 15.94 11.58
C ASP A 219 2.38 16.61 10.61
N ASN A 220 2.50 16.08 9.39
CA ASN A 220 3.34 16.70 8.35
C ASN A 220 2.55 17.51 7.33
N ARG A 221 1.23 17.64 7.49
CA ARG A 221 0.44 18.49 6.62
C ARG A 221 0.92 19.92 6.82
N LEU A 222 1.13 20.64 5.72
CA LEU A 222 1.46 22.06 5.79
C LEU A 222 0.39 22.74 6.67
N PRO A 223 0.77 23.46 7.74
CA PRO A 223 -0.20 24.15 8.57
C PRO A 223 -0.79 25.29 7.76
N GLY A 224 -1.92 25.04 7.11
CA GLY A 224 -2.81 26.10 6.65
C GLY A 224 -3.35 26.80 7.88
N TRP A 225 -2.66 27.83 8.37
CA TRP A 225 -3.14 28.74 9.41
C TRP A 225 -4.52 29.35 9.05
N GLU A 226 -4.94 29.27 7.78
CA GLU A 226 -6.27 29.63 7.29
C GLU A 226 -7.38 28.60 7.62
N LEU A 227 -7.06 27.32 7.85
CA LEU A 227 -8.08 26.26 8.02
C LEU A 227 -8.37 25.97 9.52
N VAL A 228 -7.37 26.14 10.38
CA VAL A 228 -7.48 25.99 11.84
C VAL A 228 -8.21 27.19 12.46
N SER A 229 -7.98 28.40 11.97
CA SER A 229 -8.68 29.61 12.43
C SER A 229 -10.19 29.56 12.16
N TYR A 230 -10.62 28.88 11.08
CA TYR A 230 -12.03 28.70 10.75
C TYR A 230 -12.77 27.78 11.75
N HIS A 231 -12.16 26.67 12.14
CA HIS A 231 -12.78 25.73 13.09
C HIS A 231 -12.79 26.24 14.53
N TRP A 232 -11.76 26.99 14.94
CA TRP A 232 -11.70 27.54 16.30
C TRP A 232 -12.70 28.68 16.50
N LYS A 233 -12.92 29.55 15.50
CA LYS A 233 -13.93 30.61 15.57
C LYS A 233 -15.35 30.05 15.68
N HIS A 234 -15.66 28.97 14.97
CA HIS A 234 -17.00 28.36 15.04
C HIS A 234 -17.25 27.58 16.34
N PHE A 235 -16.21 27.02 16.96
CA PHE A 235 -16.33 26.39 18.28
C PHE A 235 -16.54 27.44 19.39
N TRP A 236 -15.77 28.55 19.36
CA TRP A 236 -15.94 29.65 20.32
C TRP A 236 -17.30 30.33 20.19
N ASN A 237 -17.80 30.58 18.98
CA ASN A 237 -19.12 31.18 18.81
C ASN A 237 -20.24 30.30 19.38
N LYS A 238 -20.17 28.97 19.21
CA LYS A 238 -21.16 28.06 19.83
C LYS A 238 -21.12 28.05 21.36
N VAL A 239 -19.92 28.20 21.95
CA VAL A 239 -19.78 28.27 23.42
C VAL A 239 -20.31 29.61 23.96
N ILE A 240 -20.04 30.72 23.25
CA ILE A 240 -20.53 32.05 23.61
C ILE A 240 -22.06 32.14 23.40
N ASP A 241 -22.58 31.66 22.28
CA ASP A 241 -24.03 31.62 22.00
C ASP A 241 -24.78 30.74 23.00
N TRP A 242 -24.18 29.65 23.47
CA TRP A 242 -24.78 28.84 24.54
C TRP A 242 -24.81 29.60 25.87
N PHE A 243 -23.75 30.33 26.20
CA PHE A 243 -23.67 31.17 27.41
C PHE A 243 -24.67 32.34 27.38
N ILE A 244 -24.84 33.00 26.23
CA ILE A 244 -25.78 34.12 26.07
C ILE A 244 -27.24 33.65 26.18
N ASN A 245 -27.54 32.41 25.75
CA ASN A 245 -28.92 31.90 25.73
C ASN A 245 -29.32 31.10 26.98
N ASN A 246 -28.38 30.67 27.83
CA ASN A 246 -28.67 29.83 29.01
C ASN A 246 -28.20 30.42 30.35
N LEU A 247 -27.88 31.72 30.41
CA LEU A 247 -27.51 32.44 31.63
C LEU A 247 -28.26 33.77 31.73
#